data_AF-A0A7Y7VQ55-F1
#
_entry.id   AF-A0A7Y7VQ55-F1
#
_cell.length_a   1.000
_cell.length_b   1.000
_cell.length_c   1.000
_cell.angle_alpha   90.00
_cell.angle_beta   90.00
_cell.angle_gamma   90.00
#
_symmetry.space_group_name_H-M   'P 1'
#
loop_
_entity.id
_entity.type
_entity.pdbx_description
1 polymer ?
#
loop_
_entity_poly.entity_id
_entity_poly.type
_entity_poly.pdbx_seq_one_letter_code
_entity_poly.pdbx_strand_id
1 'polypeptide(L)'
;MLFHDEEQGHIIIGEAVINLAVSQNEININSLIIELGSMAEGDASDNRLAQIADARRWLKAFVETSPRNREELRWLSASRHLRPTDRDS
;
A
#
# COMPACT_ATOMS: atom_id res chain seq x y z
N MET A 1 22.75 12.14 -13.34
CA MET A 1 21.63 11.48 -14.03
C MET A 1 21.13 10.38 -13.12
N LEU A 2 20.02 10.58 -12.41
CA LEU A 2 19.38 9.58 -11.56
C LEU A 2 18.22 8.96 -12.35
N PHE A 3 18.55 7.98 -13.18
CA PHE A 3 17.59 7.15 -13.90
C PHE A 3 17.73 5.71 -13.43
N HIS A 4 17.44 5.48 -12.16
CA HIS A 4 17.29 4.16 -11.56
C HIS A 4 16.78 4.42 -10.16
N ASP A 5 15.53 4.08 -9.82
CA ASP A 5 15.13 3.79 -8.42
C ASP A 5 13.64 3.49 -8.25
N GLU A 6 12.77 3.80 -9.22
CA GLU A 6 11.34 3.46 -9.07
C GLU A 6 11.09 1.94 -9.19
N GLU A 7 11.89 1.22 -9.98
CA GLU A 7 11.75 -0.23 -10.14
C GLU A 7 12.41 -1.02 -8.99
N GLN A 8 13.48 -0.48 -8.37
CA GLN A 8 14.15 -1.14 -7.25
C GLN A 8 13.44 -0.95 -5.90
N GLY A 9 12.72 0.17 -5.71
CA GLY A 9 12.00 0.44 -4.46
C GLY A 9 10.93 -0.61 -4.11
N HIS A 10 10.40 -1.33 -5.11
CA HIS A 10 9.39 -2.36 -4.88
C HIS A 10 9.95 -3.77 -4.63
N ILE A 11 11.23 -4.00 -4.93
CA ILE A 11 11.85 -5.34 -4.74
C ILE A 11 11.82 -5.72 -3.26
N ILE A 12 12.08 -4.76 -2.36
CA ILE A 12 12.11 -5.02 -0.92
C ILE A 12 10.73 -5.30 -0.33
N ILE A 13 9.67 -4.74 -0.93
CA ILE A 13 8.28 -5.07 -0.58
C ILE A 13 7.98 -6.51 -1.00
N GLY A 14 8.42 -6.93 -2.20
CA GLY A 14 8.31 -8.30 -2.67
C GLY A 14 9.04 -9.30 -1.77
N GLU A 15 10.24 -8.95 -1.32
CA GLU A 15 11.02 -9.77 -0.36
C GLU A 15 10.28 -9.93 0.97
N ALA A 16 9.73 -8.84 1.53
CA ALA A 16 8.92 -8.89 2.75
C ALA A 16 7.66 -9.76 2.57
N VAL A 17 6.99 -9.68 1.42
CA VAL A 17 5.84 -10.55 1.10
C VAL A 17 6.24 -12.02 1.09
N ILE A 18 7.40 -12.35 0.49
CA ILE A 18 7.91 -13.72 0.44
C ILE A 18 8.22 -14.22 1.85
N ASN A 19 8.88 -13.42 2.69
CA ASN A 19 9.18 -13.80 4.08
C ASN A 19 7.90 -14.08 4.89
N LEU A 20 6.88 -13.23 4.74
CA LEU A 20 5.59 -13.43 5.38
C LEU A 20 4.88 -14.70 4.86
N ALA A 21 4.91 -14.93 3.55
CA ALA A 21 4.32 -16.11 2.93
C ALA A 21 5.01 -17.42 3.37
N VAL A 22 6.33 -17.42 3.43
CA VAL A 22 7.14 -18.55 3.93
C VAL A 22 6.85 -18.82 5.40
N SER A 23 6.67 -17.75 6.18
CA SER A 23 6.31 -17.84 7.61
C SER A 23 4.83 -18.15 7.86
N GLN A 24 4.03 -18.33 6.80
CA GLN A 24 2.57 -18.53 6.85
C GLN A 24 1.83 -17.44 7.65
N ASN A 25 2.40 -16.24 7.69
CA ASN A 25 1.83 -15.10 8.37
C ASN A 25 0.82 -14.39 7.46
N GLU A 26 -0.14 -13.71 8.07
CA GLU A 26 -1.12 -12.92 7.32
C GLU A 26 -0.41 -11.78 6.55
N ILE A 27 -0.63 -11.74 5.24
CA ILE A 27 -0.10 -10.71 4.36
C ILE A 27 -1.07 -9.52 4.37
N ASN A 28 -0.82 -8.59 5.29
CA ASN A 28 -1.53 -7.31 5.38
C ASN A 28 -0.52 -6.16 5.51
N ILE A 29 -0.98 -4.91 5.38
CA ILE A 29 -0.09 -3.73 5.39
C ILE A 29 0.66 -3.59 6.72
N ASN A 30 0.03 -3.93 7.84
CA ASN A 30 0.68 -3.88 9.15
C ASN A 30 1.79 -4.93 9.26
N SER A 31 1.52 -6.16 8.82
CA SER A 31 2.51 -7.24 8.78
C SER A 31 3.70 -6.86 7.88
N LEU A 32 3.46 -6.22 6.74
CA LEU A 32 4.53 -5.74 5.84
C LEU A 32 5.39 -4.65 6.47
N ILE A 33 4.79 -3.70 7.20
CA ILE A 33 5.54 -2.64 7.89
C ILE A 33 6.40 -3.22 9.01
N ILE A 34 5.90 -4.25 9.71
CA ILE A 34 6.63 -4.95 10.78
C ILE A 34 7.79 -5.74 10.18
N GLU A 35 7.54 -6.54 9.14
CA GLU A 35 8.56 -7.34 8.45
C GLU A 35 9.68 -6.45 7.90
N LEU A 36 9.33 -5.35 7.22
CA LEU A 36 10.30 -4.36 6.74
C LEU A 36 11.11 -3.74 7.89
N GLY A 37 10.52 -3.56 9.08
CA GLY A 37 11.23 -3.13 10.27
C GLY A 37 12.26 -4.15 10.74
N SER A 38 11.88 -5.43 10.80
CA SER A 38 12.79 -6.51 11.16
C SER A 38 13.94 -6.67 10.17
N MET A 39 13.67 -6.49 8.87
CA MET A 39 14.69 -6.51 7.82
C MET A 39 15.72 -5.37 7.94
N ALA A 40 15.37 -4.27 8.62
CA ALA A 40 16.28 -3.15 8.90
C ALA A 40 17.07 -3.31 10.21
N GLU A 41 16.60 -4.16 11.13
CA GLU A 41 17.32 -4.49 12.36
C GLU A 41 18.48 -5.48 12.12
N GLY A 42 18.50 -6.15 10.96
CA GLY A 42 19.65 -6.93 10.50
C GLY A 42 20.83 -6.05 10.07
N ASP A 43 21.95 -6.69 9.70
CA ASP A 43 23.18 -6.03 9.22
C ASP A 43 22.98 -5.49 7.78
N ALA A 44 22.06 -4.54 7.64
CA ALA A 44 21.64 -3.96 6.38
C ALA A 44 22.49 -2.73 6.05
N SER A 45 23.06 -2.71 4.84
CA SER A 45 23.78 -1.54 4.32
C SER A 45 22.89 -0.29 4.29
N ASP A 46 23.49 0.90 4.37
CA ASP A 46 22.77 2.19 4.32
C ASP A 46 21.82 2.32 3.12
N ASN A 47 22.20 1.80 1.96
CA ASN A 47 21.36 1.77 0.76
C ASN A 47 20.08 0.95 0.97
N ARG A 48 20.21 -0.20 1.65
CA ARG A 48 19.08 -1.09 1.98
C ARG A 48 18.19 -0.46 3.04
N LEU A 49 18.77 0.22 4.04
CA LEU A 49 18.00 0.97 5.02
C LEU A 49 17.17 2.10 4.38
N ALA A 50 17.72 2.80 3.39
CA ALA A 50 16.99 3.81 2.62
C ALA A 50 15.79 3.20 1.86
N GLN A 51 16.02 2.07 1.15
CA GLN A 51 14.96 1.35 0.44
C GLN A 51 13.84 0.86 1.39
N ILE A 52 14.20 0.36 2.58
CA ILE A 52 13.22 -0.03 3.61
C ILE A 52 12.42 1.18 4.08
N ALA A 53 13.08 2.31 4.35
CA ALA A 53 12.42 3.52 4.82
C ALA A 53 11.42 4.05 3.78
N ASP A 54 11.80 4.03 2.49
CA ASP A 54 10.94 4.47 1.40
C ASP A 54 9.76 3.52 1.18
N ALA A 55 9.97 2.20 1.23
CA ALA A 55 8.90 1.20 1.19
C ALA A 55 7.89 1.38 2.34
N ARG A 56 8.37 1.64 3.56
CA ARG A 56 7.50 1.90 4.72
C ARG A 56 6.70 3.20 4.56
N ARG A 57 7.30 4.25 4.00
CA ARG A 57 6.62 5.52 3.71
C ARG A 57 5.53 5.34 2.67
N TRP A 58 5.82 4.61 1.59
CA TRP A 58 4.86 4.30 0.54
C TRP A 58 3.66 3.51 1.08
N LEU A 59 3.89 2.46 1.89
CA LEU A 59 2.82 1.67 2.52
C LEU A 59 1.93 2.51 3.44
N LYS A 60 2.51 3.44 4.21
CA LYS A 60 1.74 4.35 5.07
C LYS A 60 0.88 5.33 4.25
N ALA A 61 1.47 5.95 3.23
CA ALA A 61 0.73 6.83 2.32
C ALA A 61 -0.40 6.10 1.60
N PHE A 62 -0.20 4.83 1.24
CA PHE A 62 -1.25 3.98 0.65
C PHE A 62 -2.43 3.73 1.62
N VAL A 63 -2.17 3.56 2.92
CA VAL A 63 -3.24 3.46 3.93
C VAL A 63 -4.01 4.76 4.04
N GLU A 64 -3.31 5.90 4.06
CA GLU A 64 -3.91 7.23 4.18
C GLU A 64 -4.75 7.62 2.95
N THR A 65 -4.36 7.14 1.76
CA THR A 65 -5.05 7.35 0.48
C THR A 65 -6.06 6.25 0.14
N SER A 66 -6.16 5.21 0.97
CA SER A 66 -7.08 4.10 0.76
C SER A 66 -8.54 4.59 0.70
N PRO A 67 -9.39 4.07 -0.20
CA PRO A 67 -10.76 4.56 -0.48
C PRO A 67 -11.75 4.48 0.71
N ARG A 68 -11.27 4.14 1.91
CA ARG A 68 -12.03 4.22 3.15
C ARG A 68 -12.10 5.65 3.69
N ASN A 69 -11.17 6.54 3.31
CA ASN A 69 -11.21 7.98 3.58
C ASN A 69 -12.08 8.76 2.56
N ARG A 70 -13.21 8.15 2.15
CA ARG A 70 -14.14 8.63 1.12
C ARG A 70 -15.06 9.77 1.59
N GLU A 71 -14.56 10.73 2.37
CA GLU A 71 -15.33 11.96 2.62
C GLU A 71 -15.66 12.67 1.29
N GLU A 72 -14.74 12.61 0.32
CA GLU A 72 -14.92 13.18 -1.03
C GLU A 72 -15.85 12.41 -1.96
N LEU A 73 -16.24 11.17 -1.65
CA LEU A 73 -17.11 10.37 -2.51
C LEU A 73 -18.49 10.11 -1.88
N ARG A 74 -18.86 10.91 -0.87
CA ARG A 74 -20.22 10.96 -0.30
C ARG A 74 -21.30 11.34 -1.33
N TRP A 75 -20.94 12.06 -2.40
CA TRP A 75 -21.90 12.40 -3.48
C TRP A 75 -22.34 11.17 -4.29
N LEU A 76 -21.51 10.11 -4.36
CA LEU A 76 -21.85 8.86 -5.06
C LEU A 76 -22.85 8.01 -4.26
N SER A 77 -22.90 8.13 -2.92
CA SER A 77 -23.90 7.44 -2.10
C SER A 77 -25.24 8.19 -2.01
N ALA A 78 -25.28 9.49 -2.30
CA ALA A 78 -26.50 10.30 -2.33
C ALA A 78 -27.35 10.09 -3.60
N SER A 79 -26.80 9.46 -4.65
CA SER A 79 -27.45 9.34 -5.96
C SER A 79 -28.58 8.30 -6.03
N ARG A 80 -28.95 7.65 -4.91
CA ARG A 80 -30.04 6.65 -4.87
C ARG A 80 -31.45 7.25 -4.76
N HIS A 81 -31.62 8.56 -4.88
CA HIS A 81 -32.93 9.20 -4.71
C HIS A 81 -33.53 9.89 -5.94
N LEU A 82 -33.06 9.61 -7.15
CA LEU A 82 -33.86 9.87 -8.35
C LEU A 82 -34.29 8.56 -9.01
N ARG A 83 -35.41 8.05 -8.50
CA ARG A 83 -36.40 7.29 -9.28
C ARG A 83 -37.72 8.08 -9.16
N PRO A 84 -38.71 7.94 -10.07
CA PRO A 84 -38.77 7.12 -11.29
C PRO A 84 -39.52 7.81 -12.46
N THR A 85 -39.82 7.01 -13.50
CA THR A 85 -41.02 7.05 -14.38
C THR A 85 -41.08 8.17 -15.42
N ASP A 86 -41.37 7.93 -16.70
CA ASP A 86 -42.14 6.84 -17.30
C ASP A 86 -41.93 6.84 -18.83
N ARG A 87 -41.94 5.64 -19.40
CA ARG A 87 -42.44 5.22 -20.74
C ARG A 87 -41.96 5.96 -22.01
N ASP A 88 -41.27 5.29 -22.93
CA ASP A 88 -41.71 4.18 -23.82
C ASP A 88 -42.71 4.63 -24.90
N SER A 89 -42.34 4.28 -26.15
CA SER A 89 -43.06 4.29 -27.43
C SER A 89 -43.08 5.58 -28.25
#